data_AF-A0A5B7SKW4-F1
#
_entry.id   AF-A0A5B7SKW4-F1
#
_cell.length_a   1.000
_cell.length_b   1.000
_cell.length_c   1.000
_cell.angle_alpha   90.00
_cell.angle_beta   90.00
_cell.angle_gamma   90.00
#
_symmetry.space_group_name_H-M   'P 1'
#
loop_
_entity.id
_entity.type
_entity.pdbx_description
1 polymer ?
#
loop_
_entity_poly.entity_id
_entity_poly.type
_entity_poly.pdbx_seq_one_letter_code
_entity_poly.pdbx_strand_id
1 'polypeptide(L)'
;MIKIVLFFTFFLSLGNASESGNEYHREYYESGEVKSEGWIRNNNKTGYWRFYHSNGKLSEKGHFTKGKRSGYWYFYSATGGLREEGHFENNEKADWWLFYDALGNVNHKCQLSEGIKNGYCLMYKNDDIVKAEKYRNGKKIKSWSSFSSFRRENKLSDLR
;
A
#
# COMPACT_ATOMS: atom_id res chain seq x y z
N MET A 1 -6.39 -75.22 20.78
CA MET A 1 -7.11 -73.98 20.46
C MET A 1 -6.09 -72.88 20.22
N ILE A 2 -6.05 -72.36 18.99
CA ILE A 2 -5.03 -71.45 18.46
C ILE A 2 -5.25 -70.04 19.05
N LYS A 3 -4.21 -69.44 19.64
CA LYS A 3 -4.20 -68.03 20.06
C LYS A 3 -3.92 -67.16 18.83
N ILE A 4 -4.89 -66.38 18.39
CA ILE A 4 -4.70 -65.32 17.40
C ILE A 4 -4.51 -64.01 18.17
N VAL A 5 -3.27 -63.52 18.22
CA VAL A 5 -2.97 -62.17 18.72
C VAL A 5 -2.95 -61.26 17.50
N LEU A 6 -3.99 -60.46 17.32
CA LEU A 6 -4.05 -59.42 16.30
C LEU A 6 -3.21 -58.23 16.76
N PHE A 7 -2.01 -58.07 16.21
CA PHE A 7 -1.26 -56.82 16.29
C PHE A 7 -1.87 -55.83 15.30
N PHE A 8 -2.72 -54.94 15.79
CA PHE A 8 -3.17 -53.77 15.03
C PHE A 8 -2.04 -52.74 15.09
N THR A 9 -1.18 -52.71 14.07
CA THR A 9 -0.20 -51.63 13.93
C THR A 9 -0.94 -50.36 13.56
N PHE A 10 -1.16 -49.50 14.57
CA PHE A 10 -1.63 -48.15 14.35
C PHE A 10 -0.51 -47.36 13.68
N PHE A 11 -0.55 -47.27 12.34
CA PHE A 11 0.24 -46.29 11.61
C PHE A 11 -0.26 -44.91 12.02
N LEU A 12 0.46 -44.24 12.93
CA LEU A 12 0.37 -42.80 13.09
C LEU A 12 0.83 -42.19 11.77
N SER A 13 -0.11 -41.89 10.88
CA SER A 13 0.14 -40.96 9.79
C SER A 13 0.56 -39.64 10.43
N LEU A 14 1.82 -39.25 10.22
CA LEU A 14 2.28 -37.87 10.43
C LEU A 14 1.58 -36.97 9.39
N GLY A 15 0.28 -36.75 9.56
CA GLY A 15 -0.43 -35.61 9.01
C GLY A 15 -0.33 -34.49 10.04
N ASN A 16 -0.05 -33.23 9.71
CA ASN A 16 -0.05 -32.55 8.43
C ASN A 16 1.05 -31.48 8.48
N ALA A 17 1.49 -31.02 7.31
CA ALA A 17 2.24 -29.78 7.19
C ALA A 17 1.57 -28.71 8.05
N SER A 18 2.30 -28.15 9.01
CA SER A 18 1.86 -27.01 9.82
C SER A 18 1.37 -25.93 8.87
N GLU A 19 0.05 -25.80 8.72
CA GLU A 19 -0.55 -24.66 8.07
C GLU A 19 -0.28 -23.48 9.00
N SER A 20 0.81 -22.75 8.71
CA SER A 20 1.19 -21.57 9.47
C SER A 20 0.02 -20.59 9.42
N GLY A 21 -0.71 -20.52 10.52
CA GLY A 21 -1.63 -19.44 10.81
C GLY A 21 -0.91 -18.11 10.70
N ASN A 22 -1.68 -17.04 10.47
CA ASN A 22 -1.13 -15.71 10.59
C ASN A 22 -0.77 -15.45 12.06
N GLU A 23 0.46 -15.02 12.34
CA GLU A 23 0.90 -14.59 13.67
C GLU A 23 0.91 -13.07 13.73
N TYR A 24 0.42 -12.48 14.82
CA TYR A 24 0.48 -11.04 15.02
C TYR A 24 1.82 -10.67 15.65
N HIS A 25 2.57 -9.80 14.96
CA HIS A 25 3.90 -9.38 15.40
C HIS A 25 3.93 -7.90 15.74
N ARG A 26 4.78 -7.53 16.69
CA ARG A 26 5.02 -6.14 17.10
C ARG A 26 6.49 -5.91 17.39
N GLU A 27 7.03 -4.86 16.77
CA GLU A 27 8.37 -4.35 17.02
C GLU A 27 8.28 -3.03 17.79
N TYR A 28 9.29 -2.75 18.60
CA TYR A 28 9.37 -1.55 19.44
C TYR A 28 10.63 -0.74 19.13
N TYR A 29 10.58 0.55 19.39
CA TYR A 29 11.76 1.41 19.48
C TYR A 29 12.54 1.13 20.76
N GLU A 30 13.79 1.59 20.84
CA GLU A 30 14.62 1.49 22.05
C GLU A 30 13.98 2.19 23.25
N SER A 31 13.19 3.24 23.00
CA SER A 31 12.41 3.98 24.00
C SER A 31 11.16 3.24 24.49
N GLY A 32 10.78 2.12 23.84
CA GLY A 32 9.67 1.26 24.25
C GLY A 32 8.34 1.49 23.52
N GLU A 33 8.20 2.56 22.74
CA GLU A 33 7.03 2.78 21.89
C GLU A 33 6.98 1.78 20.73
N VAL A 34 5.76 1.47 20.27
CA VAL A 34 5.56 0.58 19.12
C VAL A 34 6.16 1.22 17.88
N LYS A 35 6.99 0.46 17.16
CA LYS A 35 7.61 0.85 15.89
C LYS A 35 6.83 0.34 14.70
N SER A 36 6.42 -0.93 14.74
CA SER A 36 5.58 -1.53 13.71
C SER A 36 4.79 -2.71 14.26
N GLU A 37 3.65 -2.99 13.64
CA GLU A 37 2.83 -4.14 13.99
C GLU A 37 1.98 -4.62 12.81
N GLY A 38 1.68 -5.91 12.78
CA GLY A 38 0.83 -6.51 11.77
C GLY A 38 0.98 -8.03 11.71
N TRP A 39 0.43 -8.64 10.67
CA TRP A 39 0.42 -10.10 10.53
C TRP A 39 1.65 -10.62 9.79
N ILE A 40 2.18 -11.76 10.23
CA ILE A 40 3.25 -12.51 9.58
C ILE A 40 2.72 -13.90 9.23
N ARG A 41 3.10 -14.42 8.06
CA ARG A 41 2.90 -15.81 7.65
C ARG A 41 4.15 -16.28 6.92
N ASN A 42 4.68 -17.45 7.28
CA ASN A 42 5.91 -17.99 6.70
C ASN A 42 7.07 -16.96 6.69
N ASN A 43 7.35 -16.32 7.83
CA ASN A 43 8.37 -15.27 8.00
C ASN A 43 8.21 -14.02 7.11
N ASN A 44 7.06 -13.84 6.46
CA ASN A 44 6.78 -12.70 5.60
C ASN A 44 5.61 -11.88 6.13
N LYS A 45 5.70 -10.54 6.02
CA LYS A 45 4.57 -9.65 6.29
C LYS A 45 3.38 -10.01 5.39
N THR A 46 2.20 -10.07 5.98
CA THR A 46 0.94 -10.35 5.31
C THR A 46 -0.17 -9.52 5.94
N GLY A 47 -1.28 -9.32 5.24
CA GLY A 47 -2.44 -8.60 5.76
C GLY A 47 -2.10 -7.14 6.13
N TYR A 48 -2.89 -6.56 7.03
CA TYR A 48 -2.74 -5.16 7.40
C TYR A 48 -1.54 -4.93 8.33
N TRP A 49 -0.80 -3.86 8.06
CA TRP A 49 0.32 -3.39 8.86
C TRP A 49 0.20 -1.92 9.21
N ARG A 50 0.74 -1.57 10.37
CA ARG A 50 0.91 -0.20 10.84
C ARG A 50 2.36 0.01 11.22
N PHE A 51 2.87 1.19 10.90
CA PHE A 51 4.19 1.65 11.28
C PHE A 51 4.03 3.01 11.93
N TYR A 52 4.86 3.30 12.91
CA TYR A 52 4.76 4.50 13.72
C TYR A 52 6.07 5.29 13.61
N HIS A 53 6.00 6.58 13.93
CA HIS A 53 7.15 7.43 14.24
C HIS A 53 7.57 7.18 15.69
N SER A 54 8.79 7.60 16.07
CA SER A 54 9.30 7.44 17.44
C SER A 54 8.46 8.17 18.50
N ASN A 55 7.64 9.16 18.10
CA ASN A 55 6.70 9.85 18.98
C ASN A 55 5.35 9.10 19.13
N GLY A 56 5.25 7.87 18.66
CA GLY A 56 4.06 7.01 18.73
C GLY A 56 2.96 7.34 17.72
N LYS A 57 3.10 8.41 16.90
CA LYS A 57 2.12 8.71 15.85
C LYS A 57 2.31 7.79 14.66
N LEU A 58 1.23 7.48 13.96
CA LEU A 58 1.28 6.63 12.78
C LEU A 58 2.15 7.29 11.68
N SER A 59 3.01 6.49 11.06
CA SER A 59 3.88 6.88 9.94
C SER A 59 3.36 6.35 8.61
N GLU A 60 2.97 5.07 8.55
CA GLU A 60 2.36 4.49 7.37
C GLU A 60 1.48 3.29 7.74
N LYS A 61 0.48 3.01 6.91
CA LYS A 61 -0.38 1.84 7.06
C LYS A 61 -0.86 1.34 5.70
N GLY A 62 -1.04 0.03 5.59
CA GLY A 62 -1.52 -0.62 4.37
C GLY A 62 -1.41 -2.13 4.44
N HIS A 63 -1.60 -2.81 3.31
CA HIS A 63 -1.54 -4.26 3.27
C HIS A 63 -0.22 -4.78 2.70
N PHE A 64 0.22 -5.92 3.21
CA PHE A 64 1.26 -6.74 2.61
C PHE A 64 0.68 -8.04 2.04
N THR A 65 1.26 -8.49 0.94
CA THR A 65 1.07 -9.82 0.38
C THR A 65 2.45 -10.43 0.16
N LYS A 66 2.75 -11.55 0.85
CA LYS A 66 4.04 -12.26 0.75
C LYS A 66 5.26 -11.32 0.90
N GLY A 67 5.22 -10.46 1.92
CA GLY A 67 6.32 -9.54 2.23
C GLY A 67 6.38 -8.27 1.37
N LYS A 68 5.49 -8.11 0.38
CA LYS A 68 5.44 -6.92 -0.48
C LYS A 68 4.22 -6.05 -0.18
N ARG A 69 4.38 -4.73 -0.17
CA ARG A 69 3.28 -3.77 -0.10
C ARG A 69 2.32 -4.03 -1.27
N SER A 70 1.04 -4.08 -0.95
CA SER A 70 -0.04 -4.34 -1.89
C SER A 70 -1.29 -3.56 -1.49
N GLY A 71 -2.12 -3.21 -2.47
CA GLY A 71 -3.38 -2.50 -2.22
C GLY A 71 -3.15 -1.06 -1.78
N TYR A 72 -4.12 -0.47 -1.09
CA TYR A 72 -4.06 0.94 -0.72
C TYR A 72 -3.20 1.21 0.51
N TRP A 73 -2.39 2.26 0.45
CA TRP A 73 -1.47 2.69 1.48
C TRP A 73 -1.62 4.17 1.81
N TYR A 74 -1.33 4.51 3.06
CA TYR A 74 -1.36 5.88 3.58
C TYR A 74 -0.02 6.19 4.25
N PHE A 75 0.50 7.40 4.05
CA PHE A 75 1.75 7.88 4.64
C PHE A 75 1.51 9.22 5.33
N TYR A 76 2.02 9.34 6.55
CA TYR A 76 1.77 10.47 7.44
C TYR A 76 3.09 11.17 7.80
N SER A 77 3.00 12.42 8.20
CA SER A 77 4.11 13.17 8.81
C SER A 77 4.28 12.80 10.28
N ALA A 78 5.40 13.17 10.88
CA ALA A 78 5.60 13.02 12.33
C ALA A 78 4.62 13.86 13.16
N THR A 79 3.97 14.87 12.56
CA THR A 79 2.89 15.63 13.23
C THR A 79 1.53 14.95 13.12
N GLY A 80 1.39 13.93 12.26
CA GLY A 80 0.16 13.16 12.03
C GLY A 80 -0.63 13.57 10.78
N GLY A 81 -0.17 14.58 10.03
CA GLY A 81 -0.80 15.00 8.78
C GLY A 81 -0.59 13.97 7.68
N LEU A 82 -1.64 13.63 6.94
CA LEU A 82 -1.54 12.76 5.76
C LEU A 82 -0.70 13.47 4.69
N ARG A 83 0.29 12.78 4.13
CA ARG A 83 1.22 13.33 3.12
C ARG A 83 0.94 12.78 1.75
N GLU A 84 0.72 11.48 1.66
CA GLU A 84 0.42 10.80 0.40
C GLU A 84 -0.33 9.50 0.64
N GLU A 85 -1.08 9.08 -0.35
CA GLU A 85 -1.78 7.80 -0.37
C GLU A 85 -1.98 7.30 -1.80
N GLY A 86 -2.15 6.00 -1.96
CA GLY A 86 -2.37 5.38 -3.26
C GLY A 86 -2.16 3.88 -3.23
N HIS A 87 -2.24 3.26 -4.41
CA HIS A 87 -2.08 1.82 -4.53
C HIS A 87 -0.61 1.42 -4.66
N PHE A 88 -0.28 0.29 -4.05
CA PHE A 88 0.92 -0.47 -4.33
C PHE A 88 0.57 -1.78 -5.04
N GLU A 89 1.41 -2.13 -6.00
CA GLU A 89 1.50 -3.46 -6.57
C GLU A 89 2.94 -3.95 -6.38
N ASN A 90 3.13 -5.02 -5.61
CA ASN A 90 4.44 -5.65 -5.41
C ASN A 90 5.57 -4.71 -4.94
N ASN A 91 5.30 -3.82 -3.98
CA ASN A 91 6.18 -2.72 -3.50
C ASN A 91 6.32 -1.50 -4.41
N GLU A 92 5.69 -1.48 -5.58
CA GLU A 92 5.76 -0.35 -6.49
C GLU A 92 4.46 0.45 -6.48
N LYS A 93 4.59 1.78 -6.53
CA LYS A 93 3.41 2.66 -6.58
C LYS A 93 2.69 2.48 -7.92
N ALA A 94 1.40 2.22 -7.87
CA ALA A 94 0.54 1.99 -9.03
C ALA A 94 -0.72 2.86 -8.95
N ASP A 95 -1.41 2.97 -10.08
CA ASP A 95 -2.65 3.72 -10.26
C ASP A 95 -2.54 5.17 -9.79
N TRP A 96 -3.62 5.72 -9.25
CA TRP A 96 -3.67 7.07 -8.73
C TRP A 96 -3.01 7.17 -7.35
N TRP A 97 -2.08 8.13 -7.25
CA TRP A 97 -1.52 8.60 -6.00
C TRP A 97 -1.92 10.03 -5.73
N LEU A 98 -2.38 10.30 -4.50
CA LEU A 98 -2.75 11.62 -4.02
C LEU A 98 -1.63 12.15 -3.12
N PHE A 99 -1.39 13.45 -3.22
CA PHE A 99 -0.36 14.16 -2.45
C PHE A 99 -0.99 15.38 -1.79
N TYR A 100 -0.71 15.52 -0.49
CA TYR A 100 -1.34 16.49 0.38
C TYR A 100 -0.36 17.60 0.76
N ASP A 101 -0.88 18.81 0.96
CA ASP A 101 -0.14 19.91 1.55
C ASP A 101 -0.14 19.85 3.09
N ALA A 102 0.54 20.81 3.74
CA ALA A 102 0.63 20.88 5.19
C ALA A 102 -0.70 21.16 5.91
N LEU A 103 -1.71 21.65 5.17
CA LEU A 103 -3.07 21.91 5.68
C LEU A 103 -3.98 20.69 5.48
N GLY A 104 -3.52 19.65 4.78
CA GLY A 104 -4.29 18.45 4.49
C GLY A 104 -5.14 18.55 3.22
N ASN A 105 -4.95 19.58 2.38
CA ASN A 105 -5.62 19.66 1.09
C ASN A 105 -4.84 18.87 0.05
N VAL A 106 -5.54 18.26 -0.91
CA VAL A 106 -4.87 17.62 -2.05
C VAL A 106 -4.20 18.70 -2.89
N ASN A 107 -2.87 18.65 -2.97
CA ASN A 107 -2.09 19.53 -3.84
C ASN A 107 -2.13 19.00 -5.29
N HIS A 108 -1.94 17.69 -5.46
CA HIS A 108 -2.01 17.04 -6.76
C HIS A 108 -2.28 15.54 -6.63
N LYS A 109 -2.69 14.93 -7.75
CA LYS A 109 -2.70 13.47 -7.91
C LYS A 109 -2.07 13.05 -9.23
N CYS A 110 -1.47 11.86 -9.29
CA CYS A 110 -0.79 11.35 -10.47
C CYS A 110 -1.08 9.86 -10.71
N GLN A 111 -1.22 9.46 -11.97
CA GLN A 111 -1.17 8.06 -12.39
C GLN A 111 0.28 7.59 -12.43
N LEU A 112 0.56 6.51 -11.70
CA LEU A 112 1.85 5.85 -11.61
C LEU A 112 1.73 4.42 -12.14
N SER A 113 2.79 3.97 -12.80
CA SER A 113 3.02 2.59 -13.20
C SER A 113 4.44 2.26 -12.77
N GLU A 114 4.61 1.25 -11.92
CA GLU A 114 5.93 0.85 -11.40
C GLU A 114 6.68 2.01 -10.73
N GLY A 115 5.97 2.88 -10.00
CA GLY A 115 6.53 4.08 -9.37
C GLY A 115 6.79 5.26 -10.31
N ILE A 116 6.60 5.10 -11.62
CA ILE A 116 6.91 6.09 -12.63
C ILE A 116 5.62 6.76 -13.12
N LYS A 117 5.63 8.09 -13.27
CA LYS A 117 4.50 8.83 -13.86
C LYS A 117 4.18 8.31 -15.25
N ASN A 118 2.99 7.75 -15.43
CA ASN A 118 2.53 7.19 -16.69
C ASN A 118 1.02 7.37 -16.79
N GLY A 119 0.58 8.36 -17.56
CA GLY A 119 -0.81 8.84 -17.54
C GLY A 119 -0.88 10.31 -17.15
N TYR A 120 -1.89 10.70 -16.37
CA TYR A 120 -2.15 12.09 -16.03
C TYR A 120 -1.70 12.46 -14.62
N CYS A 121 -1.24 13.69 -14.46
CA CYS A 121 -1.13 14.37 -13.18
C CYS A 121 -2.07 15.58 -13.18
N LEU A 122 -2.86 15.75 -12.13
CA LEU A 122 -3.79 16.87 -11.94
C LEU A 122 -3.38 17.65 -10.71
N MET A 123 -3.23 18.96 -10.83
CA MET A 123 -2.87 19.86 -9.74
C MET A 123 -4.08 20.68 -9.33
N TYR A 124 -4.23 20.84 -8.02
CA TYR A 124 -5.39 21.46 -7.40
C TYR A 124 -5.00 22.75 -6.68
N LYS A 125 -5.94 23.68 -6.62
CA LYS A 125 -5.89 24.86 -5.75
C LYS A 125 -7.32 25.15 -5.32
N ASN A 126 -7.58 25.17 -4.01
CA ASN A 126 -8.93 25.34 -3.46
C ASN A 126 -9.93 24.35 -4.09
N ASP A 127 -9.58 23.05 -4.11
CA ASP A 127 -10.36 21.95 -4.69
C ASP A 127 -10.57 21.98 -6.22
N ASP A 128 -10.20 23.06 -6.91
CA ASP A 128 -10.28 23.17 -8.36
C ASP A 128 -9.02 22.66 -9.06
N ILE A 129 -9.20 21.95 -10.19
CA ILE A 129 -8.08 21.57 -11.07
C ILE A 129 -7.58 22.80 -11.81
N VAL A 130 -6.41 23.29 -11.40
CA VAL A 130 -5.76 24.45 -12.02
C VAL A 130 -4.77 24.06 -13.09
N LYS A 131 -4.32 22.80 -13.12
CA LYS A 131 -3.37 22.32 -14.12
C LYS A 131 -3.51 20.82 -14.34
N ALA A 132 -3.30 20.38 -15.57
CA ALA A 132 -3.17 18.97 -15.90
C ALA A 132 -1.89 18.75 -16.71
N GLU A 133 -1.24 17.61 -16.52
CA GLU A 133 -0.07 17.20 -17.29
C GLU A 133 -0.23 15.74 -17.71
N LYS A 134 0.23 15.40 -18.92
CA LYS A 134 0.28 14.02 -19.42
C LYS A 134 1.71 13.54 -19.48
N TYR A 135 1.94 12.32 -19.03
CA TYR A 135 3.22 11.65 -18.95
C TYR A 135 3.19 10.30 -19.67
N ARG A 136 4.34 9.90 -20.20
CA ARG A 136 4.62 8.55 -20.68
C ARG A 136 6.01 8.15 -20.20
N ASN A 137 6.10 7.08 -19.42
CA ASN A 137 7.35 6.57 -18.86
C ASN A 137 8.20 7.67 -18.21
N GLY A 138 7.57 8.48 -17.35
CA GLY A 138 8.21 9.57 -16.60
C GLY A 138 8.45 10.84 -17.38
N LYS A 139 8.34 10.81 -18.72
CA LYS A 139 8.53 11.99 -19.58
C LYS A 139 7.22 12.74 -19.76
N LYS A 140 7.26 14.05 -19.53
CA LYS A 140 6.12 14.94 -19.76
C LYS A 140 5.89 15.07 -21.27
N ILE A 141 4.67 14.78 -21.70
CA ILE A 141 4.23 14.84 -23.09
C ILE A 141 3.49 16.16 -23.35
N LYS A 142 2.60 16.56 -22.42
CA LYS A 142 1.78 17.76 -22.57
C LYS A 142 1.41 18.37 -21.23
N SER A 143 1.10 19.66 -21.24
CA SER A 143 0.59 20.41 -20.10
C SER A 143 -0.58 21.28 -20.54
N TRP A 144 -1.58 21.39 -19.67
CA TRP A 144 -2.75 22.26 -19.79
C TRP A 144 -2.79 23.16 -18.55
N SER A 145 -2.89 24.47 -18.73
CA SER A 145 -2.85 25.47 -17.65
C SER A 145 -4.22 25.75 -17.01
N SER A 146 -5.25 24.98 -17.37
CA SER A 146 -6.57 25.01 -16.74
C SER A 146 -7.35 23.75 -17.08
N PHE A 147 -8.30 23.36 -16.22
CA PHE A 147 -9.20 22.24 -16.51
C PHE A 147 -10.02 22.45 -17.79
N SER A 148 -10.43 23.68 -18.08
CA SER A 148 -11.13 24.02 -19.32
C SER A 148 -10.27 23.73 -20.55
N SER A 149 -8.97 24.05 -20.51
CA SER A 149 -8.06 23.73 -21.62
C SER A 149 -7.81 22.23 -21.78
N PHE A 150 -7.78 21.49 -20.67
CA PHE A 150 -7.72 20.04 -20.69
C PHE A 150 -8.97 19.44 -21.35
N ARG A 151 -10.18 19.86 -20.96
CA ARG A 151 -11.44 19.28 -21.47
C ARG A 151 -11.76 19.60 -22.92
N ARG A 152 -11.12 20.60 -23.53
CA ARG A 152 -11.25 20.86 -24.98
C ARG A 152 -10.65 19.75 -25.84
N GLU A 153 -9.72 18.99 -25.28
CA GLU A 153 -8.94 17.99 -26.02
C GLU A 153 -9.04 16.58 -25.43
N ASN A 154 -9.55 16.45 -24.20
CA ASN A 154 -9.58 15.18 -23.46
C ASN A 154 -10.96 14.98 -22.83
N LYS A 155 -11.38 13.72 -22.74
CA LYS A 155 -12.62 13.32 -22.07
C LYS A 155 -12.33 13.00 -20.61
N LEU A 156 -13.33 13.14 -19.73
CA LEU A 156 -13.19 12.72 -18.33
C LEU A 156 -12.93 11.22 -18.18
N SER A 157 -13.35 10.41 -19.18
CA SER A 157 -13.00 9.00 -19.26
C SER A 157 -11.51 8.75 -19.36
N ASP A 158 -10.73 9.72 -19.85
CA ASP A 158 -9.28 9.60 -19.99
C ASP A 158 -8.58 9.68 -18.61
N LEU A 159 -9.30 10.12 -17.58
CA LEU A 159 -8.84 10.18 -16.18
C LEU A 159 -9.25 8.97 -15.36
N ARG A 160 -9.90 7.96 -15.97
CA ARG A 160 -10.21 6.71 -15.29
C ARG A 160 -8.98 5.82 -15.25
#